data_AF-A0A2K5RF92-F1
#
_entry.id   AF-A0A2K5RF92-F1
#
_cell.length_a   1.000
_cell.length_b   1.000
_cell.length_c   1.000
_cell.angle_alpha   90.00
_cell.angle_beta   90.00
_cell.angle_gamma   90.00
#
_symmetry.space_group_name_H-M   'P 1'
#
loop_
_entity.id
_entity.type
_entity.pdbx_description
1 polymer ?
#
loop_
_entity_poly.entity_id
_entity_poly.type
_entity_poly.pdbx_seq_one_letter_code
_entity_poly.pdbx_strand_id
1 'polypeptide(L)'
;MKFQYKEDHPFEYRKKEGEKIRKKYPDRVPVIVEKAPKARVPDLDKRKYLVPSDLTVGQFYFLIRKRIHLRPEDALFFFVNNTIPPTSATMGQLYEVIVLVTQYWMPSSAAWHPLAFGPDMLITHLRSGAEGVIYQDPLTQGSLRL
;
A
#
# COMPACT_ATOMS: atom_id res chain seq x y z
N MET A 1 -3.00 -12.27 -4.56
CA MET A 1 -3.27 -11.82 -3.18
C MET A 1 -4.65 -11.18 -3.17
N LYS A 2 -5.52 -11.55 -2.22
CA LYS A 2 -6.88 -10.99 -2.11
C LYS A 2 -6.91 -9.94 -1.00
N PHE A 3 -7.45 -8.77 -1.30
CA PHE A 3 -7.63 -7.68 -0.35
C PHE A 3 -9.09 -7.68 0.09
N GLN A 4 -9.35 -7.76 1.39
CA GLN A 4 -10.72 -7.87 1.90
C GLN A 4 -11.52 -6.61 1.53
N TYR A 5 -10.92 -5.42 1.66
CA TYR A 5 -11.55 -4.16 1.28
C TYR A 5 -12.00 -4.10 -0.20
N LYS A 6 -11.30 -4.80 -1.10
CA LYS A 6 -11.69 -4.87 -2.52
C LYS A 6 -12.85 -5.82 -2.76
N GLU A 7 -13.02 -6.82 -1.90
CA GLU A 7 -14.14 -7.77 -1.94
C GLU A 7 -15.39 -7.14 -1.31
N ASP A 8 -15.22 -6.42 -0.19
CA ASP A 8 -16.31 -5.76 0.54
C ASP A 8 -16.89 -4.56 -0.21
N HIS A 9 -16.06 -3.87 -1.02
CA HIS A 9 -16.46 -2.65 -1.71
C HIS A 9 -16.19 -2.73 -3.22
N PRO A 10 -17.23 -2.60 -4.05
CA PRO A 10 -17.07 -2.62 -5.50
C PRO A 10 -16.21 -1.43 -5.96
N PHE A 11 -15.52 -1.63 -7.09
CA PHE A 11 -14.58 -0.65 -7.62
C PHE A 11 -15.18 0.77 -7.76
N GLU A 12 -16.38 0.88 -8.33
CA GLU A 12 -17.06 2.16 -8.52
C GLU A 12 -17.30 2.93 -7.21
N TYR A 13 -17.58 2.20 -6.13
CA TYR A 13 -17.73 2.80 -4.81
C TYR A 13 -16.39 3.33 -4.31
N ARG A 14 -15.33 2.52 -4.38
CA ARG A 14 -13.99 2.88 -3.90
C ARG A 14 -13.40 4.07 -4.66
N LYS A 15 -13.60 4.12 -5.98
CA LYS A 15 -13.22 5.24 -6.85
C LYS A 15 -13.93 6.53 -6.43
N LYS A 16 -15.26 6.51 -6.35
CA LYS A 16 -16.06 7.69 -5.96
C LYS A 16 -15.67 8.18 -4.57
N GLU A 17 -15.44 7.26 -3.64
CA GLU A 17 -15.02 7.62 -2.28
C GLU A 17 -13.63 8.25 -2.26
N GLY A 18 -12.66 7.65 -2.97
CA GLY A 18 -11.30 8.16 -3.12
C GLY A 18 -11.26 9.56 -3.74
N GLU A 19 -12.00 9.78 -4.82
CA GLU A 19 -12.11 11.09 -5.46
C GLU A 19 -12.76 12.13 -4.55
N LYS A 20 -13.84 11.75 -3.85
CA LYS A 20 -14.54 12.64 -2.91
C LYS A 20 -13.64 13.08 -1.76
N ILE A 21 -12.91 12.15 -1.15
CA ILE A 21 -12.05 12.46 0.00
C ILE A 21 -10.82 13.27 -0.42
N ARG A 22 -10.26 13.01 -1.61
CA ARG A 22 -9.16 13.80 -2.19
C ARG A 22 -9.59 15.23 -2.51
N LYS A 23 -10.79 15.44 -3.06
CA LYS A 23 -11.34 16.80 -3.26
C LYS A 23 -11.54 17.54 -1.94
N LYS A 24 -11.93 16.83 -0.88
CA LYS A 24 -12.13 17.42 0.45
C LYS A 24 -10.81 17.74 1.17
N TYR A 25 -9.79 16.90 0.98
CA TYR A 25 -8.48 17.02 1.60
C TYR A 25 -7.37 16.83 0.54
N PRO A 26 -7.07 17.86 -0.27
CA PRO A 26 -6.15 17.74 -1.40
C PRO A 26 -4.72 17.38 -0.98
N ASP A 27 -4.32 17.81 0.22
CA ASP A 27 -2.97 17.62 0.77
C ASP A 27 -2.81 16.25 1.46
N ARG A 28 -3.83 15.38 1.35
CA ARG A 28 -3.84 14.07 2.01
C ARG A 28 -4.17 12.94 1.05
N VAL A 29 -3.54 11.80 1.29
CA VAL A 29 -3.74 10.57 0.51
C VAL A 29 -4.55 9.55 1.32
N PRO A 30 -5.62 8.98 0.73
CA PRO A 30 -6.34 7.88 1.37
C PRO A 30 -5.56 6.57 1.21
N VAL A 31 -5.29 5.92 2.33
CA VAL A 31 -4.49 4.69 2.41
C VAL A 31 -5.30 3.62 3.15
N ILE A 32 -5.41 2.45 2.55
CA ILE A 32 -5.95 1.24 3.16
C ILE A 32 -4.78 0.38 3.61
N VAL A 33 -4.78 -0.05 4.88
CA VAL A 33 -3.78 -0.95 5.45
C VAL A 33 -4.47 -2.22 5.89
N GLU A 34 -4.06 -3.35 5.33
CA GLU A 34 -4.55 -4.67 5.70
C GLU A 34 -3.44 -5.56 6.21
N LYS A 35 -3.77 -6.48 7.11
CA LYS A 35 -2.85 -7.51 7.56
C LYS A 35 -2.83 -8.64 6.55
N ALA A 36 -1.65 -9.13 6.18
CA ALA A 36 -1.56 -10.31 5.32
C ALA A 36 -2.12 -11.55 6.06
N PRO A 37 -2.81 -12.48 5.36
CA PRO A 37 -3.51 -13.59 6.01
C PRO A 37 -2.66 -14.48 6.93
N LYS A 38 -1.35 -14.58 6.66
CA LYS A 38 -0.40 -15.39 7.44
C LYS A 38 0.49 -14.57 8.39
N ALA A 39 0.30 -13.26 8.46
CA ALA A 39 1.15 -12.39 9.27
C ALA A 39 0.86 -12.61 10.76
N ARG A 40 1.91 -12.81 11.55
CA ARG A 40 1.87 -12.87 13.02
C ARG A 40 2.04 -11.47 13.61
N VAL A 41 1.23 -10.53 13.13
CA VAL A 41 1.15 -9.16 13.69
C VAL A 41 -0.22 -8.95 14.35
N PRO A 42 -0.30 -8.11 15.39
CA PRO A 42 -1.60 -7.72 15.97
C PRO A 42 -2.50 -7.09 14.91
N ASP A 43 -3.82 -7.23 15.10
CA ASP A 43 -4.80 -6.66 14.18
C ASP A 43 -4.87 -5.13 14.33
N LEU A 44 -5.13 -4.42 13.23
CA LEU A 44 -5.32 -2.97 13.27
C LEU A 44 -6.74 -2.64 13.72
N ASP A 45 -6.85 -1.62 14.58
CA ASP A 45 -8.14 -1.03 15.00
C ASP A 45 -8.91 -0.46 13.80
N LYS A 46 -8.17 0.14 12.85
CA LYS A 46 -8.70 0.77 11.65
C LYS A 46 -7.86 0.37 10.45
N ARG A 47 -8.54 0.14 9.32
CA ARG A 47 -7.89 -0.15 8.03
C ARG A 47 -7.75 1.08 7.15
N LYS A 48 -8.57 2.12 7.36
CA LYS A 48 -8.61 3.32 6.51
C LYS A 48 -7.87 4.48 7.18
N TYR A 49 -6.92 5.07 6.47
CA TYR A 49 -6.07 6.16 6.93
C TYR A 49 -6.12 7.31 5.93
N LEU A 50 -6.08 8.54 6.45
CA LEU A 50 -5.95 9.74 5.64
C LEU A 50 -4.65 10.45 6.04
N VAL A 51 -3.62 10.26 5.21
CA VAL A 51 -2.22 10.54 5.55
C VAL A 51 -1.76 11.80 4.82
N PRO A 52 -1.01 12.72 5.44
CA PRO A 52 -0.41 13.85 4.73
C PRO A 52 0.48 13.38 3.57
N SER A 53 0.43 14.08 2.44
CA SER A 53 1.19 13.71 1.23
C SER A 53 2.70 13.86 1.38
N ASP A 54 3.16 14.75 2.27
CA ASP A 54 4.55 15.02 2.61
C ASP A 54 5.13 14.04 3.65
N LEU A 55 4.27 13.28 4.35
CA LEU A 55 4.70 12.27 5.29
C LEU A 55 5.52 11.20 4.57
N THR A 56 6.67 10.82 5.12
CA THR A 56 7.48 9.74 4.54
C THR A 56 6.91 8.37 4.85
N VAL A 57 7.22 7.39 4.00
CA VAL A 57 6.88 5.98 4.25
C VAL A 57 7.48 5.50 5.57
N GLY A 58 8.71 5.91 5.90
CA GLY A 58 9.35 5.59 7.19
C GLY A 58 8.61 6.15 8.40
N GLN A 59 8.12 7.39 8.31
CA GLN A 59 7.27 7.98 9.35
C GLN A 59 5.94 7.24 9.47
N PHE A 60 5.32 6.88 8.34
CA PHE A 60 4.10 6.08 8.34
C PHE A 60 4.29 4.70 8.98
N TYR A 61 5.42 4.04 8.72
CA TYR A 61 5.82 2.79 9.40
C TYR A 61 5.82 2.95 10.91
N PHE A 62 6.43 4.01 11.42
CA PHE A 62 6.49 4.28 12.85
C PHE A 62 5.09 4.47 13.45
N LEU A 63 4.21 5.21 12.77
CA LEU A 63 2.84 5.43 13.22
C LEU A 63 2.03 4.12 13.30
N ILE A 64 2.12 3.27 12.27
CA ILE A 64 1.41 1.98 12.29
C ILE A 64 1.98 1.06 13.36
N ARG A 65 3.31 0.98 13.49
CA ARG A 65 3.98 0.19 14.53
C ARG A 65 3.49 0.56 15.93
N LYS A 66 3.39 1.86 16.21
CA LYS A 66 2.87 2.37 17.47
C LYS A 66 1.41 1.99 17.70
N ARG A 67 0.56 2.02 16.65
CA ARG A 67 -0.86 1.65 16.76
C ARG A 67 -1.09 0.17 17.08
N ILE A 68 -0.35 -0.72 16.43
CA ILE A 68 -0.47 -2.16 16.68
C ILE A 68 0.29 -2.63 17.93
N HIS A 69 0.90 -1.70 18.69
CA HIS A 69 1.69 -1.99 19.90
C HIS A 69 2.76 -3.08 19.66
N LEU A 70 3.37 -3.05 18.47
CA LEU A 70 4.34 -4.07 18.08
C LEU A 70 5.65 -3.87 18.84
N ARG A 71 6.17 -4.95 19.42
CA ARG A 71 7.39 -4.91 20.23
C ARG A 71 8.60 -4.48 19.39
N PRO A 72 9.63 -3.86 19.99
CA PRO A 72 10.85 -3.46 19.28
C PRO A 72 11.56 -4.60 18.54
N GLU A 73 11.48 -5.82 19.07
CA GLU A 73 12.08 -7.04 18.51
C GLU A 73 11.32 -7.61 17.31
N ASP A 74 10.02 -7.31 17.16
CA ASP A 74 9.21 -7.88 16.09
C ASP A 74 9.33 -7.05 14.80
N ALA A 75 9.60 -7.71 13.68
CA ALA A 75 9.75 -7.06 12.39
C ALA A 75 8.39 -6.80 11.70
N LEU A 76 8.24 -5.60 11.13
CA LEU A 76 7.08 -5.16 10.37
C LEU A 76 7.50 -4.76 8.96
N PHE A 77 6.80 -5.27 7.96
CA PHE A 77 7.05 -4.90 6.56
C PHE A 77 5.74 -4.50 5.86
N PHE A 78 5.77 -3.35 5.19
CA PHE A 78 4.79 -2.89 4.22
C PHE A 78 5.12 -3.42 2.83
N PHE A 79 4.06 -3.81 2.14
CA PHE A 79 4.11 -4.16 0.73
C PHE A 79 3.10 -3.34 -0.05
N VAL A 80 3.57 -2.84 -1.19
CA VAL A 80 2.82 -2.03 -2.14
C VAL A 80 3.09 -2.63 -3.52
N ASN A 81 2.07 -3.17 -4.17
CA ASN A 81 2.24 -3.97 -5.41
C ASN A 81 3.32 -5.05 -5.29
N ASN A 82 3.36 -5.75 -4.14
CA ASN A 82 4.34 -6.78 -3.79
C ASN A 82 5.79 -6.31 -3.60
N THR A 83 6.06 -5.00 -3.66
CA THR A 83 7.38 -4.42 -3.42
C THR A 83 7.40 -3.66 -2.11
N ILE A 84 8.55 -3.63 -1.43
CA ILE A 84 8.75 -2.80 -0.25
C ILE A 84 8.98 -1.36 -0.73
N PRO A 85 8.12 -0.41 -0.34
CA PRO A 85 8.31 0.99 -0.72
C PRO A 85 9.56 1.57 -0.03
N PRO A 86 10.34 2.42 -0.71
CA PRO A 86 11.49 3.09 -0.12
C PRO A 86 11.06 3.99 1.05
N THR A 87 11.77 3.90 2.17
CA THR A 87 11.41 4.61 3.42
C THR A 87 11.55 6.13 3.31
N SER A 88 12.40 6.62 2.41
CA SER A 88 12.62 8.04 2.14
C SER A 88 11.57 8.67 1.24
N ALA A 89 10.81 7.88 0.47
CA ALA A 89 9.75 8.41 -0.38
C ALA A 89 8.58 8.92 0.47
N THR A 90 7.87 9.92 -0.07
CA THR A 90 6.66 10.44 0.56
C THR A 90 5.43 9.61 0.19
N MET A 91 4.41 9.63 1.04
CA MET A 91 3.15 8.95 0.79
C MET A 91 2.43 9.52 -0.43
N GLY A 92 2.62 10.81 -0.73
CA GLY A 92 2.17 11.46 -1.96
C GLY A 92 2.85 10.89 -3.20
N GLN A 93 4.19 10.82 -3.21
CA GLN A 93 4.94 10.21 -4.31
C GLN A 93 4.53 8.76 -4.55
N LEU A 94 4.39 7.99 -3.47
CA LEU A 94 3.95 6.60 -3.55
C LEU A 94 2.55 6.48 -4.14
N TYR A 95 1.62 7.34 -3.72
CA TYR A 95 0.26 7.39 -4.26
C TYR A 95 0.25 7.73 -5.76
N GLU A 96 0.99 8.75 -6.17
CA GLU A 96 1.09 9.17 -7.57
C GLU A 96 1.68 8.08 -8.46
N VAL A 97 2.79 7.45 -8.07
CA VAL A 97 3.42 6.37 -8.83
C VAL A 97 2.42 5.23 -9.07
N ILE A 98 1.62 4.88 -8.07
CA ILE A 98 0.68 3.77 -8.20
C ILE A 98 -0.48 4.12 -9.11
N VAL A 99 -1.03 5.33 -8.96
CA VAL A 99 -2.07 5.84 -9.85
C VAL A 99 -1.56 5.90 -11.29
N LEU A 100 -0.34 6.39 -11.51
CA LEU A 100 0.28 6.48 -12.83
C LEU A 100 0.60 5.09 -13.41
N VAL A 101 1.16 4.16 -12.65
CA VAL A 101 1.43 2.79 -13.12
C VAL A 101 0.12 2.09 -13.50
N THR A 102 -0.96 2.27 -12.74
CA THR A 102 -2.27 1.77 -13.14
C THR A 102 -2.84 2.43 -14.41
N GLN A 103 -2.38 3.64 -14.74
CA GLN A 103 -2.81 4.38 -15.92
C GLN A 103 -1.96 4.07 -17.17
N TYR A 104 -0.66 3.80 -17.02
CA TYR A 104 0.29 3.73 -18.15
C TYR A 104 0.85 2.33 -18.48
N TRP A 105 0.88 1.38 -17.54
CA TRP A 105 1.47 0.03 -17.78
C TRP A 105 0.49 -0.95 -18.48
N MET A 106 -0.44 -0.47 -19.31
CA MET A 106 -1.32 -1.37 -20.08
C MET A 106 -0.76 -1.60 -21.50
N PRO A 107 -0.31 -2.83 -21.85
CA PRO A 107 0.07 -3.15 -23.22
C PRO A 107 -1.17 -3.11 -24.13
N SER A 108 -0.98 -2.56 -25.33
CA SER A 108 -2.00 -2.23 -26.33
C SER A 108 -2.85 -3.40 -26.88
N SER A 109 -2.66 -4.65 -26.44
CA SER A 109 -3.13 -5.83 -27.18
C SER A 109 -4.09 -6.77 -26.42
N ALA A 110 -4.73 -6.35 -25.33
CA ALA A 110 -5.77 -7.17 -24.69
C ALA A 110 -7.04 -6.36 -24.39
N ALA A 111 -8.09 -6.64 -25.16
CA ALA A 111 -9.43 -6.12 -24.94
C ALA A 111 -10.00 -6.68 -23.62
N TRP A 112 -10.00 -5.87 -22.56
CA TRP A 112 -10.86 -6.07 -21.40
C TRP A 112 -11.41 -4.72 -20.92
N HIS A 113 -12.67 -4.73 -20.50
CA HIS A 113 -13.59 -3.61 -20.36
C HIS A 113 -13.04 -2.33 -19.67
N PRO A 114 -13.43 -1.11 -20.13
CA PRO A 114 -13.00 0.18 -19.55
C PRO A 114 -13.47 0.51 -18.11
N LEU A 115 -14.02 -0.45 -17.36
CA LEU A 115 -14.83 -0.15 -16.17
C LEU A 115 -14.13 -0.30 -14.82
N ALA A 116 -12.81 -0.45 -14.75
CA ALA A 116 -12.21 -0.93 -13.50
C ALA A 116 -11.05 -0.14 -12.90
N PHE A 117 -10.51 0.93 -13.51
CA PHE A 117 -9.30 1.55 -12.95
C PHE A 117 -9.28 3.08 -13.08
N GLY A 118 -9.47 3.72 -11.94
CA GLY A 118 -9.40 5.15 -11.65
C GLY A 118 -8.65 5.32 -10.33
N PRO A 119 -8.51 6.53 -9.77
CA PRO A 119 -7.68 6.80 -8.60
C PRO A 119 -8.25 6.12 -7.35
N ASP A 120 -7.93 4.85 -7.20
CA ASP A 120 -8.31 4.03 -6.07
C ASP A 120 -7.45 4.37 -4.87
N MET A 121 -7.91 4.02 -3.68
CA MET A 121 -7.11 4.22 -2.46
C MET A 121 -5.82 3.37 -2.53
N LEU A 122 -4.73 3.88 -1.98
CA LEU A 122 -3.49 3.11 -1.87
C LEU A 122 -3.70 1.95 -0.90
N ILE A 123 -3.71 0.71 -1.39
CA ILE A 123 -3.83 -0.46 -0.50
C ILE A 123 -2.47 -1.08 -0.24
N THR A 124 -2.11 -1.13 1.03
CA THR A 124 -0.84 -1.66 1.54
C THR A 124 -1.09 -2.83 2.48
N HIS A 125 -0.12 -3.74 2.60
CA HIS A 125 -0.23 -4.85 3.55
C HIS A 125 0.91 -4.94 4.55
N LEU A 126 0.58 -5.40 5.75
CA LEU A 126 1.51 -5.79 6.80
C LEU A 126 1.91 -7.27 6.71
N ARG A 127 3.21 -7.56 6.73
CA ARG A 127 3.74 -8.91 7.00
C ARG A 127 4.67 -8.91 8.23
N SER A 128 4.64 -10.00 8.99
CA SER A 128 5.63 -10.32 10.02
C SER A 128 6.82 -11.05 9.39
N GLY A 129 8.05 -10.71 9.79
CA GLY A 129 9.27 -11.39 9.32
C GLY A 129 9.37 -12.84 9.80
N ALA A 130 9.31 -13.78 8.84
CA ALA A 130 9.78 -15.17 8.89
C ALA A 130 9.66 -15.84 7.50
N GLU A 131 8.84 -15.30 6.60
CA GLU A 131 8.79 -15.73 5.20
C GLU A 131 9.70 -14.81 4.35
N GLY A 132 10.75 -15.39 3.78
CA GLY A 132 11.86 -14.73 3.09
C GLY A 132 11.45 -13.51 2.24
N VAL A 133 11.90 -12.35 2.70
CA VAL A 133 11.88 -11.11 1.92
C VAL A 133 13.04 -11.19 0.94
N ILE A 134 12.76 -11.49 -0.33
CA ILE A 134 13.77 -11.36 -1.38
C ILE A 134 13.94 -9.86 -1.63
N TYR A 135 15.05 -9.31 -1.14
CA TYR A 135 15.54 -8.01 -1.55
C TYR A 135 16.10 -8.17 -2.98
N GLN A 136 15.50 -7.51 -3.97
CA GLN A 136 16.22 -7.26 -5.22
C GLN A 136 16.98 -5.96 -5.03
N ASP A 137 18.29 -6.08 -4.79
CA ASP A 137 19.18 -4.93 -4.86
C ASP A 137 19.18 -4.40 -6.30
N PRO A 138 18.85 -3.11 -6.54
CA PRO A 138 18.91 -2.54 -7.89
C PRO A 138 20.33 -2.55 -8.50
N LEU A 139 21.36 -2.73 -7.68
CA LEU A 139 22.77 -2.70 -8.11
C LEU A 139 23.41 -4.09 -8.22
N THR A 140 22.78 -5.14 -7.68
CA THR A 140 23.24 -6.52 -7.84
C THR A 140 22.07 -7.41 -8.19
N GLN A 141 22.13 -8.12 -9.32
CA GLN A 141 21.18 -9.18 -9.69
C GLN A 141 21.34 -10.42 -8.76
N GLY A 142 21.31 -10.22 -7.45
CA GLY A 142 21.45 -11.23 -6.42
C GLY A 142 20.29 -11.16 -5.44
N SER A 143 19.59 -12.28 -5.26
CA SER A 143 18.58 -12.45 -4.23
C SER A 143 19.28 -12.65 -2.88
N LEU A 144 19.17 -11.68 -1.98
CA LEU A 144 19.58 -11.85 -0.59
C LEU A 144 18.46 -12.55 0.19
N ARG A 145 18.75 -13.76 0.69
CA ARG A 145 17.94 -14.45 1.70
C ARG A 145 18.50 -14.08 3.07
N LEU A 146 17.66 -13.52 3.94
CA LEU A 146 17.90 -13.48 5.39
C LEU A 146 17.27 -14.72 6.04
#